data_AF-A0A3N5VF77-F1
#
_entry.id   AF-A0A3N5VF77-F1
#
_cell.length_a   1.000
_cell.length_b   1.000
_cell.length_c   1.000
_cell.angle_alpha   90.00
_cell.angle_beta   90.00
_cell.angle_gamma   90.00
#
_symmetry.space_group_name_H-M   'P 1'
#
loop_
_entity.id
_entity.type
_entity.pdbx_description
1 polymer ?
#
loop_
_entity_poly.entity_id
_entity_poly.type
_entity_poly.pdbx_seq_one_letter_code
_entity_poly.pdbx_strand_id
1 'polypeptide(L)'
;MRKSGRNELISRRRFLGNSMLAAAVVASPLPTRAQGPAPAGKSITIAVVQQARERELIANRDKIVRFIGQAKTRGCRLVVFPEDALGCPVGTSNEDIEKAVDTIRDAARSHDIYVVFCSPFAIPGFAPDRRGHCLRVVGPDGRIVQRFNKLICNLPSSDPRRAPGVFHVDGIPCCAMICADRWL
;
A
#
# COMPACT_ATOMS: atom_id res chain seq x y z
N MET A 1 19.42 0.68 54.67
CA MET A 1 19.62 2.15 54.62
C MET A 1 18.92 2.66 53.37
N ARG A 2 17.72 3.28 53.42
CA ARG A 2 17.47 4.74 53.53
C ARG A 2 18.51 5.54 52.71
N LYS A 3 18.18 6.41 51.73
CA LYS A 3 17.01 7.31 51.60
C LYS A 3 17.06 8.06 50.24
N SER A 4 15.90 8.62 49.86
CA SER A 4 15.70 9.89 49.10
C SER A 4 15.99 9.87 47.59
N GLY A 5 15.08 10.21 46.66
CA GLY A 5 13.83 10.94 46.76
C GLY A 5 14.04 12.45 46.80
N ARG A 6 13.85 13.13 45.65
CA ARG A 6 13.21 14.46 45.56
C ARG A 6 12.97 14.89 44.10
N ASN A 7 11.70 14.93 43.73
CA ASN A 7 11.14 15.85 42.74
C ASN A 7 11.40 17.28 43.23
N GLU A 8 11.76 18.20 42.33
CA GLU A 8 11.61 19.63 42.59
C GLU A 8 10.79 20.30 41.50
N LEU A 9 9.70 20.91 41.98
CA LEU A 9 8.78 21.76 41.25
C LEU A 9 9.45 23.09 40.90
N ILE A 10 9.19 23.52 39.66
CA ILE A 10 8.63 24.82 39.26
C ILE A 10 8.88 25.97 40.24
N SER A 11 9.78 26.89 39.83
CA SER A 11 9.81 28.27 40.34
C SER A 11 9.51 29.24 39.20
N ARG A 12 8.35 29.90 39.31
CA ARG A 12 7.93 31.02 38.47
C ARG A 12 8.77 32.24 38.81
N ARG A 13 9.45 32.83 37.81
CA ARG A 13 9.86 34.24 37.87
C ARG A 13 9.12 35.02 36.79
N ARG A 14 8.29 35.95 37.25
CA ARG A 14 7.76 37.06 36.44
C ARG A 14 8.91 38.01 36.14
N PHE A 15 9.04 38.44 34.90
CA PHE A 15 9.75 39.66 34.55
C PHE A 15 8.82 40.51 33.68
N LEU A 16 8.62 41.74 34.12
CA LEU A 16 7.84 42.80 33.48
C LEU A 16 8.68 43.47 32.39
N GLY A 17 8.00 43.86 31.32
CA GLY A 17 8.22 45.13 30.61
C GLY A 17 9.35 45.19 29.59
N ASN A 18 9.01 45.27 28.30
CA ASN A 18 9.09 46.54 27.57
C ASN A 18 8.53 46.43 26.13
N SER A 19 7.54 47.29 25.86
CA SER A 19 7.37 48.20 24.72
C SER A 19 7.39 47.72 23.25
N MET A 20 6.20 47.91 22.65
CA MET A 20 5.88 48.57 21.36
C MET A 20 6.66 48.22 20.08
N LEU A 21 5.95 47.67 19.08
CA LEU A 21 5.37 48.44 17.95
C LEU A 21 4.60 47.45 17.05
N ALA A 22 3.26 47.54 17.04
CA ALA A 22 2.44 46.77 16.11
C ALA A 22 2.32 47.56 14.80
N ALA A 23 3.01 47.09 13.75
CA ALA A 23 2.75 47.53 12.39
C ALA A 23 1.38 46.98 11.96
N ALA A 24 0.40 47.86 11.77
CA ALA A 24 -0.88 47.48 11.19
C ALA A 24 -0.68 47.20 9.70
N VAL A 25 -0.49 45.93 9.34
CA VAL A 25 -0.56 45.47 7.96
C VAL A 25 -2.04 45.43 7.58
N VAL A 26 -2.45 46.38 6.73
CA VAL A 26 -3.76 46.35 6.07
C VAL A 26 -3.73 45.19 5.08
N ALA A 27 -4.22 44.02 5.51
CA ALA A 27 -4.41 42.88 4.63
C ALA A 27 -5.53 43.21 3.65
N SER A 28 -5.20 43.46 2.38
CA SER A 28 -6.20 43.51 1.32
C SER A 28 -6.87 42.13 1.22
N PRO A 29 -8.20 42.02 1.31
CA PRO A 29 -8.88 40.76 1.09
C PRO A 29 -8.64 40.35 -0.37
N LEU A 30 -7.92 39.25 -0.56
CA LEU A 30 -7.86 38.60 -1.86
C LEU A 30 -9.29 38.27 -2.29
N PRO A 31 -9.66 38.49 -3.56
CA PRO A 31 -10.98 38.09 -4.04
C PRO A 31 -11.12 36.59 -3.86
N THR A 32 -12.00 36.18 -2.94
CA THR A 32 -12.42 34.80 -2.76
C THR A 32 -13.14 34.40 -4.04
N ARG A 33 -12.42 33.80 -4.99
CA ARG A 33 -13.02 33.17 -6.16
C ARG A 33 -13.98 32.12 -5.63
N ALA A 34 -15.28 32.36 -5.78
CA ALA A 34 -16.29 31.36 -5.50
C ALA A 34 -15.91 30.09 -6.27
N GLN A 35 -15.48 29.07 -5.54
CA GLN A 35 -15.27 27.74 -6.10
C GLN A 35 -16.67 27.26 -6.50
N GLY A 36 -16.96 27.28 -7.80
CA GLY A 36 -18.11 26.56 -8.33
C GLY A 36 -18.05 25.09 -7.88
N PRO A 37 -19.17 24.37 -7.87
CA PRO A 37 -19.18 22.98 -7.46
C PRO A 37 -18.10 22.22 -8.24
N ALA A 38 -17.20 21.57 -7.51
CA ALA A 38 -16.16 20.76 -8.13
C ALA A 38 -16.85 19.77 -9.08
N PRO A 39 -16.35 19.60 -10.32
CA PRO A 39 -16.91 18.60 -11.22
C PRO A 39 -16.97 17.27 -10.46
N ALA A 40 -18.10 16.57 -10.55
CA ALA A 40 -18.31 15.31 -9.84
C ALA A 40 -17.12 14.37 -10.16
N GLY A 41 -16.20 14.27 -9.20
CA GLY A 41 -14.97 13.52 -9.39
C GLY A 41 -15.30 12.06 -9.60
N LYS A 42 -14.60 11.40 -10.53
CA LYS A 42 -14.64 9.94 -10.61
C LYS A 42 -14.24 9.39 -9.23
N SER A 43 -15.13 8.61 -8.62
CA SER A 43 -14.88 7.96 -7.34
C SER A 43 -14.91 6.46 -7.50
N ILE A 44 -14.13 5.76 -6.69
CA ILE A 44 -14.10 4.30 -6.62
C ILE A 44 -14.23 3.87 -5.16
N THR A 45 -14.89 2.73 -4.95
CA THR A 45 -14.91 2.07 -3.65
C THR A 45 -13.80 1.02 -3.59
N ILE A 46 -13.01 1.05 -2.52
CA ILE A 46 -11.84 0.18 -2.34
C ILE A 46 -12.08 -0.72 -1.14
N ALA A 47 -11.86 -2.02 -1.30
CA ALA A 47 -11.77 -2.97 -0.20
C ALA A 47 -10.31 -3.10 0.25
N VAL A 48 -10.06 -2.94 1.54
CA VAL A 48 -8.76 -3.21 2.17
C VAL A 48 -8.90 -4.46 3.02
N VAL A 49 -8.17 -5.51 2.66
CA VAL A 49 -8.27 -6.81 3.33
C VAL A 49 -7.25 -6.89 4.45
N GLN A 50 -7.71 -7.28 5.64
CA GLN A 50 -6.86 -7.74 6.72
C GLN A 50 -7.08 -9.25 6.89
N GLN A 51 -6.00 -10.04 6.82
CA GLN A 51 -6.07 -11.49 6.98
C GLN A 51 -4.82 -12.03 7.66
N ALA A 52 -4.99 -13.12 8.41
CA ALA A 52 -3.87 -13.94 8.87
C ALA A 52 -3.31 -14.77 7.69
N ARG A 53 -1.98 -14.86 7.63
CA ARG A 53 -1.28 -15.72 6.68
C ARG A 53 -1.41 -17.19 7.10
N GLU A 54 -1.74 -18.04 6.15
CA GLU A 54 -1.70 -19.50 6.32
C GLU A 54 -0.31 -20.06 6.02
N ARG A 55 -0.10 -21.32 6.41
CA ARG A 55 1.14 -22.05 6.09
C ARG A 55 1.23 -22.40 4.61
N GLU A 56 0.11 -22.83 4.02
CA GLU A 56 0.06 -23.38 2.67
C GLU A 56 -0.27 -22.32 1.62
N LEU A 57 0.40 -22.40 0.46
CA LEU A 57 0.16 -21.52 -0.70
C LEU A 57 -1.31 -21.55 -1.14
N ILE A 58 -1.88 -22.75 -1.21
CA ILE A 58 -3.26 -23.03 -1.65
C ILE A 58 -4.26 -22.33 -0.73
N ALA A 59 -4.07 -22.42 0.58
CA ALA A 59 -4.97 -21.79 1.55
C ALA A 59 -4.91 -20.25 1.48
N ASN A 60 -3.71 -19.69 1.29
CA ASN A 60 -3.53 -18.25 1.09
C ASN A 60 -4.19 -17.75 -0.20
N ARG A 61 -4.00 -18.46 -1.32
CA ARG A 61 -4.67 -18.18 -2.59
C ARG A 61 -6.19 -18.22 -2.45
N ASP A 62 -6.74 -19.24 -1.80
CA ASP A 62 -8.19 -19.40 -1.68
C ASP A 62 -8.82 -18.30 -0.84
N LYS A 63 -8.12 -17.80 0.18
CA LYS A 63 -8.55 -16.59 0.90
C LYS A 63 -8.58 -15.36 -0.01
N ILE A 64 -7.56 -15.17 -0.84
CA ILE A 64 -7.54 -14.06 -1.82
C ILE A 64 -8.75 -14.16 -2.74
N VAL A 65 -8.99 -15.31 -3.37
CA VAL A 65 -10.14 -15.55 -4.26
C VAL A 65 -11.47 -15.26 -3.54
N ARG A 66 -11.63 -15.76 -2.31
CA ARG A 66 -12.84 -15.50 -1.51
C ARG A 66 -13.04 -14.01 -1.24
N PHE A 67 -12.00 -13.28 -0.86
CA PHE A 67 -12.10 -11.84 -0.59
C PHE A 67 -12.31 -11.00 -1.84
N ILE A 68 -11.83 -11.44 -3.01
CA ILE A 68 -12.17 -10.83 -4.31
C ILE A 68 -13.70 -10.88 -4.52
N GLY A 69 -14.30 -12.06 -4.36
CA GLY A 69 -15.75 -12.23 -4.47
C GLY A 69 -16.51 -11.35 -3.47
N GLN A 70 -16.09 -11.36 -2.20
CA GLN A 70 -16.70 -10.52 -1.16
C GLN A 70 -16.60 -9.02 -1.47
N ALA A 71 -15.45 -8.54 -1.95
CA ALA A 71 -15.27 -7.14 -2.35
C ALA A 71 -16.25 -6.76 -3.47
N LYS A 72 -16.38 -7.60 -4.50
CA LYS A 72 -17.33 -7.35 -5.60
C LYS A 72 -18.78 -7.32 -5.11
N THR A 73 -19.20 -8.24 -4.23
CA THR A 73 -20.56 -8.22 -3.66
C THR A 73 -20.87 -6.95 -2.86
N ARG A 74 -19.83 -6.24 -2.37
CA ARG A 74 -19.94 -4.98 -1.64
C ARG A 74 -19.77 -3.75 -2.53
N GLY A 75 -19.81 -3.92 -3.87
CA GLY A 75 -19.67 -2.83 -4.84
C GLY A 75 -18.26 -2.24 -4.93
N CYS A 76 -17.23 -2.93 -4.43
CA CYS A 76 -15.86 -2.44 -4.54
C CYS A 76 -15.33 -2.63 -5.97
N ARG A 77 -14.55 -1.65 -6.43
CA ARG A 77 -13.89 -1.68 -7.74
C ARG A 77 -12.45 -2.18 -7.69
N LEU A 78 -11.82 -2.02 -6.52
CA LEU A 78 -10.47 -2.46 -6.24
C LEU A 78 -10.45 -3.17 -4.89
N VAL A 79 -9.72 -4.28 -4.81
CA VAL A 79 -9.39 -4.94 -3.55
C VAL A 79 -7.87 -4.98 -3.35
N VAL A 80 -7.41 -4.61 -2.15
CA VAL A 80 -6.00 -4.54 -1.78
C VAL A 80 -5.72 -5.53 -0.65
N PHE A 81 -4.69 -6.35 -0.84
CA PHE A 81 -4.25 -7.38 0.11
C PHE A 81 -2.94 -7.01 0.80
N PRO A 82 -2.65 -7.57 1.99
CA PRO A 82 -1.37 -7.38 2.68
C PRO A 82 -0.16 -7.90 1.90
N GLU A 83 1.04 -7.41 2.25
CA GLU A 83 2.33 -7.70 1.59
C GLU A 83 2.67 -9.19 1.41
N ASP A 84 2.22 -10.07 2.30
CA ASP A 84 2.54 -11.50 2.22
C ASP A 84 1.29 -12.37 2.03
N ALA A 85 0.25 -11.80 1.40
CA ALA A 85 -1.05 -12.43 1.26
C ALA A 85 -1.02 -13.77 0.49
N LEU A 86 -0.12 -13.93 -0.49
CA LEU A 86 0.08 -15.19 -1.22
C LEU A 86 1.26 -16.01 -0.68
N GLY A 87 1.71 -15.76 0.56
CA GLY A 87 2.86 -16.43 1.14
C GLY A 87 2.83 -17.97 0.96
N CYS A 88 4.00 -18.57 0.86
CA CYS A 88 4.16 -20.01 0.63
C CYS A 88 5.22 -20.64 1.56
N PRO A 89 5.26 -21.98 1.68
CA PRO A 89 6.39 -22.69 2.29
C PRO A 89 7.70 -22.47 1.52
N VAL A 90 8.82 -22.63 2.24
CA VAL A 90 10.15 -22.73 1.62
C VAL A 90 10.19 -23.95 0.71
N GLY A 91 10.84 -23.82 -0.45
CA GLY A 91 10.91 -24.90 -1.45
C GLY A 91 9.72 -24.97 -2.42
N THR A 92 8.66 -24.17 -2.21
CA THR A 92 7.57 -24.04 -3.20
C THR A 92 8.15 -23.61 -4.55
N SER A 93 7.76 -24.30 -5.63
CA SER A 93 8.27 -24.02 -6.97
C SER A 93 7.73 -22.67 -7.49
N ASN A 94 8.48 -22.03 -8.40
CA ASN A 94 7.97 -20.83 -9.07
C ASN A 94 6.75 -21.13 -9.95
N GLU A 95 6.68 -22.34 -10.51
CA GLU A 95 5.55 -22.79 -11.31
C GLU A 95 4.27 -22.85 -10.47
N ASP A 96 4.32 -23.39 -9.26
CA ASP A 96 3.16 -23.46 -8.36
C ASP A 96 2.71 -22.08 -7.91
N ILE A 97 3.67 -21.17 -7.66
CA ILE A 97 3.36 -19.77 -7.35
C ILE A 97 2.65 -19.09 -8.53
N GLU A 98 3.13 -19.26 -9.76
CA GLU A 98 2.49 -18.67 -10.94
C GLU A 98 1.11 -19.31 -11.22
N LYS A 99 0.93 -20.62 -11.01
CA LYS A 99 -0.41 -21.27 -11.07
C LYS A 99 -1.38 -20.66 -10.07
N ALA A 100 -0.92 -20.37 -8.85
CA ALA A 100 -1.74 -19.70 -7.84
C ALA A 100 -2.06 -18.25 -8.25
N VAL A 101 -1.11 -17.54 -8.86
CA VAL A 101 -1.35 -16.22 -9.46
C VAL A 101 -2.39 -16.30 -10.59
N ASP A 102 -2.32 -17.30 -11.47
CA ASP A 102 -3.28 -17.48 -12.55
C ASP A 102 -4.70 -17.69 -12.03
N THR A 103 -4.86 -18.45 -10.94
CA THR A 103 -6.16 -18.58 -10.26
C THR A 103 -6.69 -17.23 -9.76
N ILE A 104 -5.82 -16.37 -9.21
CA ILE A 104 -6.20 -15.03 -8.74
C ILE A 104 -6.57 -14.13 -9.93
N ARG A 105 -5.86 -14.26 -11.07
CA ARG A 105 -6.17 -13.54 -12.30
C ARG A 105 -7.52 -13.93 -12.88
N ASP A 106 -7.84 -15.22 -12.85
CA ASP A 106 -9.14 -15.73 -13.28
C ASP A 106 -10.26 -15.25 -12.35
N ALA A 107 -10.01 -15.18 -11.04
CA ALA A 107 -10.96 -14.60 -10.08
C ALA A 107 -11.19 -13.10 -10.33
N ALA A 108 -10.13 -12.32 -10.57
CA ALA A 108 -10.24 -10.91 -10.92
C ALA A 108 -11.08 -10.70 -12.19
N ARG A 109 -10.84 -11.52 -13.22
CA ARG A 109 -11.60 -11.51 -14.48
C ARG A 109 -13.07 -11.86 -14.26
N SER A 110 -13.33 -12.94 -13.53
CA SER A 110 -14.70 -13.44 -13.30
C SER A 110 -15.55 -12.48 -12.49
N HIS A 111 -14.91 -11.69 -11.62
CA HIS A 111 -15.60 -10.69 -10.80
C HIS A 111 -15.54 -9.27 -11.37
N ASP A 112 -14.88 -9.03 -12.51
CA ASP A 112 -14.67 -7.68 -13.08
C ASP A 112 -14.24 -6.69 -11.98
N ILE A 113 -13.05 -6.93 -11.41
CA ILE A 113 -12.52 -6.13 -10.31
C ILE A 113 -11.00 -6.05 -10.40
N TYR A 114 -10.43 -4.91 -9.99
CA TYR A 114 -8.98 -4.78 -9.84
C TYR A 114 -8.51 -5.46 -8.54
N VAL A 115 -7.33 -6.08 -8.59
CA VAL A 115 -6.76 -6.78 -7.44
C VAL A 115 -5.30 -6.36 -7.26
N VAL A 116 -4.96 -5.89 -6.06
CA VAL A 116 -3.58 -5.61 -5.65
C VAL A 116 -3.18 -6.61 -4.58
N PHE A 117 -2.16 -7.41 -4.86
CA PHE A 117 -1.61 -8.37 -3.90
C PHE A 117 -0.11 -8.54 -4.14
N CYS A 118 0.56 -9.23 -3.22
CA CYS A 118 1.97 -9.54 -3.35
C CYS A 118 2.17 -11.05 -3.41
N SER A 119 3.12 -11.48 -4.25
CA SER A 119 3.56 -12.86 -4.42
C SER A 119 5.06 -12.99 -4.15
N PRO A 120 5.54 -14.11 -3.60
CA PRO A 120 6.97 -14.37 -3.52
C PRO A 120 7.58 -14.48 -4.93
N PHE A 121 8.83 -14.03 -5.09
CA PHE A 121 9.61 -14.24 -6.31
C PHE A 121 11.05 -14.66 -5.99
N ALA A 122 11.69 -15.39 -6.89
CA ALA A 122 13.10 -15.76 -6.74
C ALA A 122 13.99 -14.56 -7.04
N ILE A 123 14.91 -14.23 -6.13
CA ILE A 123 15.89 -13.16 -6.34
C ILE A 123 17.09 -13.77 -7.09
N PRO A 124 17.44 -13.28 -8.29
CA PRO A 124 18.60 -13.80 -9.03
C PRO A 124 19.87 -13.73 -8.19
N GLY A 125 20.64 -14.84 -8.15
CA GLY A 125 21.88 -14.92 -7.38
C GLY A 125 21.71 -15.23 -5.88
N PHE A 126 20.48 -15.43 -5.40
CA PHE A 126 20.21 -15.84 -4.02
C PHE A 126 19.75 -17.29 -3.94
N ALA A 127 19.92 -17.90 -2.76
CA ALA A 127 19.46 -19.25 -2.48
C ALA A 127 17.92 -19.37 -2.59
N PRO A 128 17.37 -20.56 -2.92
CA PRO A 128 15.93 -20.73 -3.16
C PRO A 128 15.00 -20.41 -1.98
N ASP A 129 15.53 -20.43 -0.76
CA ASP A 129 14.85 -20.05 0.47
C ASP A 129 14.79 -18.53 0.69
N ARG A 130 15.62 -17.76 -0.03
CA ARG A 130 15.62 -16.30 -0.04
C ARG A 130 14.79 -15.77 -1.20
N ARG A 131 13.54 -15.47 -0.91
CA ARG A 131 12.57 -14.90 -1.86
C ARG A 131 12.27 -13.44 -1.53
N GLY A 132 12.04 -12.64 -2.56
CA GLY A 132 11.56 -11.27 -2.43
C GLY A 132 10.04 -11.18 -2.57
N HIS A 133 9.49 -9.99 -2.36
CA HIS A 133 8.07 -9.69 -2.57
C HIS A 133 7.85 -8.94 -3.87
N CYS A 134 6.94 -9.45 -4.70
CA CYS A 134 6.51 -8.83 -5.95
C CYS A 134 5.05 -8.40 -5.79
N LEU A 135 4.80 -7.09 -5.75
CA LEU A 135 3.48 -6.51 -5.88
C LEU A 135 2.99 -6.70 -7.31
N ARG A 136 1.76 -7.17 -7.42
CA ARG A 136 1.04 -7.38 -8.68
C ARG A 136 -0.27 -6.62 -8.62
N VAL A 137 -0.53 -5.85 -9.67
CA VAL A 137 -1.83 -5.26 -9.93
C VAL A 137 -2.46 -6.00 -11.10
N VAL A 138 -3.59 -6.63 -10.85
CA VAL A 138 -4.37 -7.36 -11.85
C VAL A 138 -5.58 -6.53 -12.22
N GLY A 139 -5.79 -6.34 -13.52
CA GLY A 139 -6.95 -5.68 -14.08
C GLY A 139 -8.19 -6.57 -14.13
N PRO A 140 -9.38 -5.98 -14.39
CA PRO A 140 -10.65 -6.70 -14.51
C PRO A 140 -10.71 -7.66 -15.71
N ASP A 141 -9.75 -7.60 -16.62
CA ASP A 141 -9.59 -8.55 -17.73
C ASP A 141 -8.67 -9.74 -17.37
N GLY A 142 -8.16 -9.78 -16.13
CA GLY A 142 -7.19 -10.77 -15.66
C GLY A 142 -5.75 -10.52 -16.13
N ARG A 143 -5.46 -9.39 -16.80
CA ARG A 143 -4.08 -9.01 -17.17
C ARG A 143 -3.38 -8.37 -15.99
N ILE A 144 -2.07 -8.61 -15.88
CA ILE A 144 -1.24 -7.89 -14.90
C ILE A 144 -0.90 -6.54 -15.49
N VAL A 145 -1.43 -5.46 -14.92
CA VAL A 145 -1.22 -4.08 -15.39
C VAL A 145 0.01 -3.42 -14.77
N GLN A 146 0.47 -3.92 -13.62
CA GLN A 146 1.70 -3.46 -12.98
C GLN A 146 2.35 -4.61 -12.22
N ARG A 147 3.69 -4.67 -12.28
CA ARG A 147 4.53 -5.45 -11.38
C ARG A 147 5.56 -4.53 -10.73
N PHE A 148 5.81 -4.72 -9.45
CA PHE A 148 6.80 -3.97 -8.70
C PHE A 148 7.44 -4.90 -7.67
N ASN A 149 8.77 -4.97 -7.66
CA ASN A 149 9.49 -5.79 -6.68
C ASN A 149 9.98 -4.89 -5.55
N LYS A 150 9.86 -5.37 -4.32
CA LYS A 150 10.28 -4.62 -3.12
C LYS A 150 11.73 -4.16 -3.24
N LEU A 151 11.99 -2.90 -2.90
CA LEU A 151 13.24 -2.22 -3.25
C LEU A 151 14.47 -2.80 -2.53
N ILE A 152 14.26 -3.30 -1.31
CA ILE A 152 15.32 -3.90 -0.49
C ILE A 152 15.84 -5.25 -1.04
N CYS A 153 15.23 -5.79 -2.10
CA CYS A 153 15.69 -7.03 -2.73
C CYS A 153 16.95 -6.87 -3.60
N ASN A 154 17.59 -5.69 -3.61
CA ASN A 154 18.87 -5.41 -4.29
C ASN A 154 18.90 -5.83 -5.77
N LEU A 155 17.79 -5.60 -6.47
CA LEU A 155 17.71 -5.89 -7.90
C LEU A 155 18.71 -5.02 -8.70
N PRO A 156 19.21 -5.53 -9.84
CA PRO A 156 20.04 -4.73 -10.74
C PRO A 156 19.37 -3.40 -11.09
N SER A 157 20.17 -2.35 -11.30
CA SER A 157 19.66 -1.02 -11.67
C SER A 157 18.86 -1.02 -12.99
N SER A 158 19.11 -2.00 -13.86
CA SER A 158 18.41 -2.22 -15.11
C SER A 158 17.06 -2.94 -14.97
N ASP A 159 16.69 -3.44 -13.78
CA ASP A 159 15.41 -4.13 -13.59
C ASP A 159 14.24 -3.12 -13.59
N PRO A 160 13.31 -3.19 -14.57
CA PRO A 160 12.20 -2.24 -14.66
C PRO A 160 11.21 -2.35 -13.50
N ARG A 161 11.32 -3.39 -12.65
CA ARG A 161 10.48 -3.60 -11.46
C ARG A 161 11.04 -2.92 -10.21
N ARG A 162 12.10 -2.12 -10.33
CA ARG A 162 12.79 -1.42 -9.23
C ARG A 162 12.16 -0.07 -8.86
N ALA A 163 11.02 0.34 -9.40
CA ALA A 163 10.35 1.56 -8.97
C ALA A 163 8.82 1.39 -9.00
N PRO A 164 8.08 1.97 -8.05
CA PRO A 164 6.63 2.04 -8.12
C PRO A 164 6.21 2.75 -9.41
N GLY A 165 5.45 2.04 -10.26
CA GLY A 165 4.83 2.63 -11.45
C GLY A 165 3.47 3.24 -11.16
N VAL A 166 2.98 4.06 -12.09
CA VAL A 166 1.59 4.54 -12.10
C VAL A 166 0.73 3.58 -12.91
N PHE A 167 -0.41 3.17 -12.36
CA PHE A 167 -1.45 2.44 -13.06
C PHE A 167 -2.79 3.19 -12.93
N HIS A 168 -3.79 2.78 -13.70
CA HIS A 168 -5.10 3.45 -13.68
C HIS A 168 -6.21 2.47 -13.31
N VAL A 169 -7.09 2.91 -12.40
CA VAL A 169 -8.34 2.22 -12.04
C VAL A 169 -9.49 3.09 -12.57
N ASP A 170 -10.16 2.64 -13.64
CA ASP A 170 -11.24 3.38 -14.33
C ASP A 170 -10.86 4.84 -14.70
N GLY A 171 -9.59 5.03 -15.05
CA GLY A 171 -9.01 6.33 -15.40
C GLY A 171 -8.53 7.17 -14.21
N ILE A 172 -8.62 6.66 -12.98
CA ILE A 172 -8.04 7.29 -11.78
C ILE A 172 -6.59 6.84 -11.64
N PRO A 173 -5.59 7.75 -11.64
CA PRO A 173 -4.19 7.39 -11.47
C PRO A 173 -3.94 6.90 -10.05
N CYS A 174 -3.24 5.77 -9.94
CA CYS A 174 -2.92 5.08 -8.70
C CYS A 174 -1.43 4.71 -8.69
N CYS A 175 -0.83 4.64 -7.50
CA CYS A 175 0.45 3.99 -7.29
C CYS A 175 0.34 3.04 -6.09
N ALA A 176 1.22 2.04 -6.03
CA ALA A 176 1.30 1.13 -4.90
C ALA A 176 2.76 0.84 -4.55
N MET A 177 3.03 0.72 -3.25
CA MET A 177 4.36 0.51 -2.68
C MET A 177 4.27 -0.59 -1.61
N ILE A 178 5.39 -1.27 -1.35
CA ILE A 178 5.41 -2.43 -0.45
C ILE A 178 6.03 -2.03 0.89
N CYS A 179 5.20 -1.98 1.93
CA CYS A 179 5.65 -1.92 3.33
C CYS A 179 6.66 -0.80 3.60
N ALA A 180 7.94 -1.13 3.82
CA ALA A 180 9.00 -0.19 4.16
C ALA A 180 9.41 0.72 2.99
N ASP A 181 9.02 0.38 1.75
CA ASP A 181 9.23 1.25 0.60
C ASP A 181 8.56 2.63 0.76
N ARG A 182 7.61 2.76 1.70
CA ARG A 182 6.96 4.04 2.07
C ARG A 182 7.86 5.08 2.72
N TRP A 183 9.06 4.68 3.14
CA TRP A 183 10.01 5.54 3.87
C TRP A 183 11.19 5.99 3.00
N LEU A 184 11.17 5.69 1.70
CA LEU A 184 12.18 6.05 0.71
C LEU A 184 11.79 7.34 -0.02
#